data_AF-A0A7Y0IBC9-F1
#
_entry.id   AF-A0A7Y0IBC9-F1
#
_cell.length_a   1.000
_cell.length_b   1.000
_cell.length_c   1.000
_cell.angle_alpha   90.00
_cell.angle_beta   90.00
_cell.angle_gamma   90.00
#
_symmetry.space_group_name_H-M   'P 1'
#
loop_
_entity.id
_entity.type
_entity.pdbx_description
1 polymer ?
#
loop_
_entity_poly.entity_id
_entity_poly.type
_entity_poly.pdbx_seq_one_letter_code
_entity_poly.pdbx_strand_id
1 'polypeptide(L)'
;MKSFYFFILVILMSCGAFGQGSATGCLVPYYNMVYTSNALEVLGSSQLYNKSPSTSLSANYCSWTPSSTASSCVICDGTLGVDLFGIKICLLGSFRYGSEGTFTMVECNLDDHSWLLGAAAGLFGLLIIRRRNKL
;
A
#
# COMPACT_ATOMS: atom_id res chain seq x y z
N MET A 1 13.20 8.12 37.38
CA MET A 1 13.10 8.78 36.05
C MET A 1 13.89 8.04 34.96
N LYS A 2 15.16 7.67 35.18
CA LYS A 2 15.98 6.90 34.20
C LYS A 2 15.34 5.58 33.72
N SER A 3 14.70 4.81 34.61
CA SER A 3 14.03 3.56 34.25
C SER A 3 12.79 3.71 33.35
N PHE A 4 12.20 4.89 33.30
CA PHE A 4 10.98 5.16 32.54
C PHE A 4 11.27 5.42 31.06
N TYR A 5 12.34 6.18 30.79
CA TYR A 5 12.85 6.40 29.44
C TYR A 5 13.28 5.10 28.78
N PHE A 6 13.88 4.17 29.54
CA PHE A 6 14.27 2.85 29.04
C PHE A 6 13.05 2.04 28.58
N PHE A 7 11.95 2.08 29.34
CA PHE A 7 10.70 1.39 28.99
C PHE A 7 10.06 1.97 27.72
N ILE A 8 10.04 3.29 27.57
CA ILE A 8 9.52 3.96 26.37
C ILE A 8 10.36 3.63 25.13
N LEU A 9 11.70 3.59 25.26
CA LEU A 9 12.61 3.23 24.18
C LEU A 9 12.40 1.79 23.69
N VAL A 10 12.19 0.85 24.61
CA VAL A 10 11.91 -0.56 24.28
C VAL A 10 10.58 -0.71 23.54
N ILE A 11 9.52 0.02 23.97
CA ILE A 11 8.21 0.00 23.30
C ILE A 11 8.30 0.61 21.88
N LEU A 12 9.06 1.69 21.70
CA LEU A 12 9.25 2.32 20.39
C LEU A 12 10.08 1.45 19.43
N MET A 13 11.04 0.66 19.93
CA MET A 13 11.79 -0.29 19.09
C MET A 13 10.98 -1.52 18.69
N SER A 14 9.97 -1.93 19.48
CA SER A 14 9.05 -3.01 19.09
C SER A 14 7.98 -2.59 18.08
N CYS A 15 7.81 -1.29 17.84
CA CYS A 15 6.93 -0.76 16.81
C CYS A 15 7.67 -0.73 15.45
N GLY A 16 8.14 -1.90 15.01
CA GLY A 16 8.54 -2.08 13.64
C GLY A 16 7.30 -1.95 12.77
N ALA A 17 7.16 -0.85 12.05
CA ALA A 17 6.13 -0.76 11.01
C ALA A 17 6.41 -1.85 9.98
N PHE A 18 5.66 -2.95 10.06
CA PHE A 18 5.70 -4.02 9.07
C PHE A 18 5.05 -3.51 7.78
N GLY A 19 5.77 -2.69 7.03
CA GLY A 19 5.47 -2.50 5.61
C GLY A 19 5.77 -3.81 4.88
N GLN A 20 4.84 -4.76 4.88
CA GLN A 20 5.01 -5.97 4.09
C GLN A 20 4.28 -5.85 2.76
N GLY A 21 5.05 -6.02 1.68
CA GLY A 21 4.61 -5.95 0.30
C GLY A 21 4.79 -4.56 -0.31
N SER A 22 5.86 -4.39 -1.08
CA SER A 22 5.94 -3.32 -2.09
C SER A 22 5.87 -3.95 -3.48
N ALA A 23 5.22 -3.26 -4.41
CA ALA A 23 5.16 -3.63 -5.80
C ALA A 23 5.42 -2.41 -6.67
N THR A 24 6.27 -2.56 -7.67
CA THR A 24 6.56 -1.50 -8.64
C THR A 24 5.91 -1.86 -9.96
N GLY A 25 5.16 -0.92 -10.53
CA GLY A 25 4.47 -1.11 -11.79
C GLY A 25 3.27 -0.19 -11.92
N CYS A 26 2.25 -0.63 -12.66
CA CYS A 26 1.02 0.11 -12.90
C CYS A 26 -0.09 -0.31 -11.94
N LEU A 27 -0.45 0.54 -10.98
CA LEU A 27 -1.63 0.34 -10.13
C LEU A 27 -2.89 0.75 -10.89
N VAL A 28 -3.82 -0.20 -11.06
CA VAL A 28 -5.14 0.07 -11.63
C VAL A 28 -6.18 0.07 -10.52
N PRO A 29 -6.74 1.24 -10.15
CA PRO A 29 -7.66 1.36 -9.01
C PRO A 29 -8.90 0.47 -9.14
N TYR A 30 -9.38 0.24 -10.37
CA TYR A 30 -10.55 -0.60 -10.63
C TYR A 30 -10.40 -2.05 -10.12
N TYR A 31 -9.19 -2.62 -10.23
CA TYR A 31 -8.90 -3.99 -9.77
C TYR A 31 -8.14 -4.01 -8.43
N ASN A 32 -7.65 -2.87 -7.96
CA ASN A 32 -6.78 -2.76 -6.79
C ASN A 32 -5.53 -3.66 -6.87
N MET A 33 -4.95 -3.74 -8.08
CA MET A 33 -3.81 -4.60 -8.42
C MET A 33 -2.71 -3.80 -9.11
N VAL A 34 -1.46 -4.18 -8.87
CA VAL A 34 -0.26 -3.61 -9.50
C VAL A 34 0.24 -4.54 -10.59
N TYR A 35 0.25 -4.10 -11.84
CA TYR A 35 0.75 -4.85 -12.98
C TYR A 35 2.24 -4.55 -13.14
N THR A 36 3.10 -5.57 -13.11
CA THR A 36 4.56 -5.40 -12.91
C THR A 36 5.37 -5.57 -14.19
N SER A 37 4.75 -6.08 -15.26
CA SER A 37 5.42 -6.22 -16.55
C SER A 37 5.06 -5.09 -17.50
N ASN A 38 6.07 -4.30 -17.84
CA ASN A 38 5.98 -3.25 -18.85
C ASN A 38 6.00 -3.87 -20.27
N ALA A 39 5.13 -3.40 -21.16
CA ALA A 39 5.05 -3.87 -22.55
C ALA A 39 6.09 -3.22 -23.48
N LEU A 40 6.97 -2.34 -22.95
CA LEU A 40 7.94 -1.51 -23.69
C LEU A 40 7.29 -0.62 -24.77
N GLU A 41 6.00 -0.32 -24.60
CA GLU A 41 5.20 0.46 -25.54
C GLU A 41 4.48 1.60 -24.78
N VAL A 42 4.15 2.67 -25.50
CA VAL A 42 3.46 3.85 -24.94
C VAL A 42 2.16 4.07 -25.70
N LEU A 43 1.06 4.28 -24.98
CA LEU A 43 -0.24 4.62 -25.55
C LEU A 43 -0.57 6.08 -25.21
N GLY A 44 -0.33 6.97 -26.17
CA GLY A 44 -0.42 8.41 -25.92
C GLY A 44 0.74 8.90 -25.05
N SER A 45 0.45 9.39 -23.85
CA SER A 45 1.46 9.79 -22.85
C SER A 45 1.63 8.78 -21.70
N SER A 46 0.91 7.65 -21.74
CA SER A 46 0.90 6.65 -20.67
C SER A 46 1.65 5.39 -21.07
N GLN A 47 2.42 4.84 -20.12
CA GLN A 47 3.14 3.59 -20.31
C GLN A 47 2.19 2.40 -20.37
N LEU A 48 2.34 1.53 -21.37
CA LEU A 48 1.54 0.31 -21.50
C LEU A 48 2.14 -0.83 -20.67
N TYR A 49 1.30 -1.48 -19.89
CA TYR A 49 1.65 -2.64 -19.07
C TYR A 49 0.89 -3.89 -19.53
N ASN A 50 1.55 -5.04 -19.45
CA ASN A 50 0.95 -6.34 -19.71
C ASN A 50 -0.04 -6.71 -18.59
N LYS A 51 -1.08 -7.46 -18.95
CA LYS A 51 -2.09 -7.97 -17.99
C LYS A 51 -1.51 -8.94 -16.95
N SER A 52 -0.37 -9.55 -17.23
CA SER A 52 0.33 -10.47 -16.33
C SER A 52 1.84 -10.35 -16.52
N PRO A 53 2.67 -10.51 -15.47
CA PRO A 53 2.31 -10.69 -14.05
C PRO A 53 1.66 -9.47 -13.37
N SER A 54 0.84 -9.73 -12.36
CA SER A 54 0.24 -8.72 -11.48
C SER A 54 0.30 -9.15 -10.00
N THR A 55 0.30 -8.15 -9.12
CA THR A 55 0.35 -8.30 -7.66
C THR A 55 -0.95 -7.76 -7.07
N SER A 56 -1.72 -8.63 -6.42
CA SER A 56 -2.88 -8.25 -5.62
C SER A 56 -2.48 -7.85 -4.21
N LEU A 57 -3.39 -7.20 -3.48
CA LEU A 57 -3.22 -7.02 -2.05
C LEU A 57 -3.11 -8.38 -1.34
N SER A 58 -2.22 -8.45 -0.36
CA SER A 58 -2.11 -9.58 0.56
C SER A 58 -3.30 -9.60 1.52
N ALA A 59 -3.52 -10.73 2.18
CA ALA A 59 -4.53 -10.82 3.25
C ALA A 59 -4.30 -9.75 4.31
N ASN A 60 -5.38 -9.12 4.79
CA ASN A 60 -5.38 -8.02 5.77
C ASN A 60 -4.86 -6.66 5.28
N TYR A 61 -4.69 -6.46 3.97
CA TYR A 61 -4.39 -5.15 3.38
C TYR A 61 -5.58 -4.59 2.60
N CYS A 62 -5.85 -3.28 2.71
CA CYS A 62 -7.03 -2.63 2.12
C CYS A 62 -6.70 -1.80 0.88
N SER A 63 -5.51 -1.22 0.84
CA SER A 63 -5.16 -0.26 -0.21
C SER A 63 -3.67 -0.28 -0.53
N TRP A 64 -3.36 0.31 -1.67
CA TRP A 64 -2.00 0.63 -2.08
C TRP A 64 -1.76 2.12 -1.85
N THR A 65 -0.63 2.46 -1.26
CA THR A 65 -0.17 3.85 -1.15
C THR A 65 1.08 4.05 -2.01
N PRO A 66 1.15 5.12 -2.82
CA PRO A 66 2.33 5.40 -3.62
C PRO A 66 3.50 5.83 -2.71
N SER A 67 4.66 5.20 -2.86
CA SER A 67 5.89 5.61 -2.19
C SER A 67 6.69 6.66 -2.97
N SER A 68 6.31 6.92 -4.23
CA SER A 68 6.92 7.91 -5.11
C SER A 68 5.86 8.67 -5.91
N THR A 69 6.24 9.78 -6.54
CA THR A 69 5.37 10.47 -7.51
C THR A 69 4.99 9.49 -8.62
N ALA A 70 3.69 9.35 -8.87
CA ALA A 70 3.20 8.38 -9.83
C ALA A 70 2.99 9.01 -11.22
N SER A 71 3.51 8.38 -12.27
CA SER A 71 3.22 8.69 -13.68
C SER A 71 1.90 8.05 -14.12
N SER A 72 1.36 8.40 -15.29
CA SER A 72 0.17 7.73 -15.83
C SER A 72 0.55 6.43 -16.53
N CYS A 73 -0.23 5.38 -16.32
CA CYS A 73 -0.05 4.10 -16.98
C CYS A 73 -1.39 3.55 -17.47
N VAL A 74 -1.31 2.55 -18.35
CA VAL A 74 -2.48 1.90 -18.91
C VAL A 74 -2.24 0.41 -19.08
N ILE A 75 -3.29 -0.38 -18.88
CA ILE A 75 -3.32 -1.81 -19.22
C ILE A 75 -4.45 -2.08 -20.21
N CYS A 76 -4.36 -3.17 -20.95
CA CYS A 76 -5.50 -3.79 -21.61
C CYS A 76 -6.01 -4.94 -20.73
N ASP A 77 -7.27 -4.89 -20.28
CA ASP A 77 -7.86 -5.97 -19.46
C ASP A 77 -8.34 -7.18 -20.29
N GLY A 78 -8.18 -7.13 -21.61
CA GLY A 78 -8.37 -8.23 -22.56
C GLY A 78 -7.05 -8.76 -23.14
N THR A 79 -7.04 -8.98 -24.45
CA THR A 79 -5.84 -9.37 -25.22
C THR A 79 -5.32 -8.16 -25.99
N LEU A 80 -4.03 -7.85 -25.84
CA LEU A 80 -3.43 -6.78 -26.64
C LEU A 80 -3.31 -7.24 -28.09
N GLY A 81 -3.91 -6.47 -29.00
CA GLY A 81 -3.87 -6.70 -30.44
C GLY A 81 -3.38 -5.47 -31.19
N VAL A 82 -3.24 -5.64 -32.49
CA VAL A 82 -2.93 -4.58 -33.47
C VAL A 82 -4.02 -4.58 -34.53
N ASP A 83 -4.53 -3.41 -34.87
CA ASP A 83 -5.47 -3.24 -35.99
C ASP A 83 -4.71 -3.21 -37.34
N LEU A 84 -5.45 -3.22 -38.44
CA LEU A 84 -4.94 -3.15 -39.83
C LEU A 84 -4.06 -1.93 -40.09
N PHE A 85 -4.23 -0.86 -39.32
CA PHE A 85 -3.42 0.36 -39.39
C PHE A 85 -2.20 0.35 -38.44
N GLY A 86 -1.94 -0.76 -37.76
CA GLY A 86 -0.87 -0.88 -36.76
C GLY A 86 -1.18 -0.20 -35.41
N ILE A 87 -2.41 0.29 -35.24
CA ILE A 87 -2.88 0.92 -34.00
C ILE A 87 -3.13 -0.18 -32.95
N LYS A 88 -2.65 0.01 -31.73
CA LYS A 88 -2.91 -0.94 -30.65
C LYS A 88 -4.38 -0.90 -30.25
N ILE A 89 -4.97 -2.08 -30.15
CA ILE A 89 -6.35 -2.26 -29.72
C ILE A 89 -6.40 -3.27 -28.57
N CYS A 90 -7.36 -3.08 -27.68
CA CYS A 90 -7.63 -4.05 -26.62
C CYS A 90 -8.77 -4.97 -27.10
N LEU A 91 -8.41 -6.17 -27.56
CA LEU A 91 -9.36 -7.17 -28.03
C LEU A 91 -10.04 -7.82 -26.83
N LEU A 92 -11.37 -7.96 -26.88
CA LEU A 92 -12.17 -8.60 -25.81
C LEU A 92 -11.97 -7.94 -24.43
N GLY A 93 -11.75 -6.62 -24.41
CA GLY A 93 -11.50 -5.86 -23.19
C GLY A 93 -11.56 -4.34 -23.43
N SER A 94 -11.01 -3.60 -22.49
CA SER A 94 -10.91 -2.14 -22.49
C SER A 94 -9.57 -1.69 -21.92
N PHE A 95 -9.11 -0.53 -22.36
CA PHE A 95 -7.98 0.13 -21.74
C PHE A 95 -8.37 0.64 -20.35
N ARG A 96 -7.58 0.29 -19.34
CA ARG A 96 -7.75 0.76 -17.95
C ARG A 96 -6.56 1.60 -17.57
N TYR A 97 -6.85 2.83 -17.16
CA TYR A 97 -5.85 3.79 -16.75
C TYR A 97 -5.56 3.66 -15.26
N GLY A 98 -4.30 3.91 -14.94
CA GLY A 98 -3.77 3.78 -13.60
C GLY A 98 -2.62 4.72 -13.36
N SER A 99 -1.94 4.46 -12.26
CA SER A 99 -0.77 5.20 -11.81
C SER A 99 0.44 4.27 -11.79
N GLU A 100 1.51 4.65 -12.46
CA GLU A 100 2.77 3.93 -12.43
C GLU A 100 3.64 4.47 -11.30
N GLY A 101 4.24 3.57 -10.54
CA GLY A 101 5.12 3.93 -9.44
C GLY A 101 5.48 2.73 -8.59
N THR A 102 6.08 3.00 -7.45
CA THR A 102 6.23 1.99 -6.40
C THR A 102 5.10 2.19 -5.39
N PHE A 103 4.41 1.11 -5.09
CA PHE A 103 3.28 1.08 -4.19
C PHE A 103 3.60 0.18 -3.01
N THR A 104 3.25 0.63 -1.81
CA THR A 104 3.29 -0.18 -0.60
C THR A 104 1.88 -0.52 -0.16
N MET A 105 1.67 -1.73 0.34
CA MET A 105 0.37 -2.11 0.85
C MET A 105 0.11 -1.43 2.20
N VAL A 106 -1.14 -1.01 2.43
CA VAL A 106 -1.63 -0.45 3.69
C VAL A 106 -2.46 -1.49 4.43
N GLU A 107 -2.05 -1.82 5.65
CA GLU A 107 -2.73 -2.81 6.48
C GLU A 107 -4.09 -2.26 6.97
N CYS A 108 -5.14 -3.08 6.89
CA CYS A 108 -6.48 -2.73 7.37
C CYS A 108 -6.52 -2.59 8.89
N ASN A 109 -5.71 -3.40 9.59
CA ASN A 109 -5.95 -3.77 10.98
C ASN A 109 -5.12 -2.95 11.97
N LEU A 110 -5.11 -1.63 11.77
CA LEU A 110 -4.53 -0.69 12.73
C LEU A 110 -5.18 -0.83 14.11
N ASP A 111 -6.46 -1.21 14.16
CA ASP A 111 -7.23 -1.26 15.40
C ASP A 111 -6.89 -2.45 16.32
N ASP A 112 -6.47 -3.58 15.75
CA ASP A 112 -5.94 -4.73 16.50
C ASP A 112 -4.62 -4.42 17.23
N HIS A 113 -4.00 -3.27 16.95
CA HIS A 113 -2.80 -2.79 17.63
C HIS A 113 -3.09 -1.61 18.59
N SER A 114 -4.31 -1.05 18.55
CA SER A 114 -4.76 0.06 19.41
C SER A 114 -4.88 -0.34 20.89
N TRP A 115 -5.12 -1.63 21.20
CA TRP A 115 -5.30 -2.08 22.58
C TRP A 115 -4.05 -1.88 23.44
N LEU A 116 -2.85 -1.99 22.87
CA LEU A 116 -1.59 -1.81 23.60
C LEU A 116 -1.43 -0.35 24.02
N LEU A 117 -1.77 0.59 23.13
CA LEU A 117 -1.79 2.03 23.42
C LEU A 117 -2.87 2.37 24.46
N GLY A 118 -4.06 1.77 24.34
CA GLY A 118 -5.13 1.91 25.33
C GLY A 118 -4.74 1.40 26.71
N ALA A 119 -4.10 0.22 26.78
CA ALA A 119 -3.60 -0.36 28.02
C ALA A 119 -2.50 0.51 28.66
N ALA A 120 -1.57 1.03 27.86
CA ALA A 120 -0.52 1.94 28.33
C ALA A 120 -1.11 3.24 28.91
N ALA A 121 -2.05 3.87 28.20
CA ALA A 121 -2.74 5.07 28.67
C ALA A 121 -3.51 4.82 29.98
N GLY A 122 -4.22 3.69 30.09
CA GLY A 122 -4.94 3.29 31.29
C GLY A 122 -4.01 3.08 32.50
N LEU A 123 -2.87 2.43 32.29
CA LEU A 123 -1.89 2.18 33.35
C LEU A 123 -1.24 3.49 33.84
N PHE A 124 -0.91 4.39 32.92
CA PHE A 124 -0.44 5.74 33.25
C PHE A 124 -1.47 6.54 34.06
N GLY A 125 -2.74 6.52 33.64
CA GLY A 125 -3.83 7.19 34.34
C GLY A 125 -3.97 6.69 35.79
N LEU A 126 -3.96 5.36 35.98
CA LEU A 126 -4.01 4.75 37.32
C LEU A 126 -2.83 5.15 38.21
N LEU A 127 -1.61 5.22 37.66
CA LEU A 127 -0.43 5.63 38.43
C LEU A 127 -0.52 7.09 38.88
N ILE A 128 -1.03 7.99 38.04
CA ILE A 128 -1.23 9.40 38.37
C ILE A 128 -2.29 9.56 39.46
N ILE A 129 -3.44 8.90 39.32
CA ILE A 129 -4.53 8.95 40.31
C ILE A 129 -4.05 8.43 41.67
N ARG A 130 -3.33 7.30 41.69
CA ARG A 130 -2.76 6.74 42.93
C ARG A 130 -1.74 7.67 43.59
N ARG A 131 -1.00 8.48 42.83
CA ARG A 131 -0.08 9.47 43.39
C ARG A 131 -0.81 10.69 43.96
N ARG A 132 -1.91 11.14 43.34
CA ARG A 132 -2.73 12.25 43.89
C ARG A 132 -3.46 11.87 45.17
N ASN A 133 -3.97 10.64 45.29
CA ASN A 133 -4.71 10.20 46.48
C ASN A 133 -3.84 9.75 47.66
N LYS A 134 -2.50 9.81 47.54
CA LYS A 134 -1.55 9.52 48.62
C LYS A 134 -0.82 10.77 49.15
N LEU A 135 -1.16 11.95 48.64
CA LEU A 135 -0.85 13.27 49.19
C LEU A 135 -2.07 13.77 49.96
#